data_AF-A0A377K5R5-F1
#
_entry.id   AF-A0A377K5R5-F1
#
_cell.length_a   1.000
_cell.length_b   1.000
_cell.length_c   1.000
_cell.angle_alpha   90.00
_cell.angle_beta   90.00
_cell.angle_gamma   90.00
#
_symmetry.space_group_name_H-M   'P 1'
#
loop_
_entity.id
_entity.type
_entity.pdbx_description
1 polymer ?
#
loop_
_entity_poly.entity_id
_entity_poly.type
_entity_poly.pdbx_seq_one_letter_code
_entity_poly.pdbx_strand_id
1 'polypeptide(L)' 'MTFSVDKVRADFPVLSREVNGLPLAYLDSAASAQKPSQVIDAEAEFYRHGYAAVHRGIHTLSRPGDRENGERAQAGIAVY' A
#
# COMPACT_ATOMS: atom_id res chain seq x y z
N MET A 1 -4.94 -17.26 -22.54
CA MET A 1 -5.08 -16.20 -21.52
C MET A 1 -4.15 -16.54 -20.36
N THR A 2 -3.26 -15.63 -19.96
CA THR A 2 -2.21 -15.86 -18.93
C THR A 2 -2.60 -15.33 -17.54
N PHE A 3 -3.84 -14.85 -17.38
CA PHE A 3 -4.31 -14.23 -16.14
C PHE A 3 -4.91 -15.28 -15.18
N SER A 4 -4.35 -15.40 -13.97
CA SER A 4 -4.84 -16.30 -12.93
C SER A 4 -5.54 -15.50 -11.83
N VAL A 5 -6.87 -15.62 -11.78
CA VAL A 5 -7.69 -14.92 -10.78
C VAL A 5 -7.38 -15.38 -9.36
N ASP A 6 -7.06 -16.66 -9.16
CA ASP A 6 -6.74 -17.19 -7.82
C ASP A 6 -5.45 -16.59 -7.26
N LYS A 7 -4.44 -16.41 -8.11
CA LYS A 7 -3.21 -15.70 -7.73
C LYS A 7 -3.50 -14.26 -7.34
N VAL A 8 -4.33 -13.56 -8.10
CA VAL A 8 -4.70 -12.18 -7.80
C VAL A 8 -5.50 -12.12 -6.50
N ARG A 9 -6.49 -13.00 -6.28
CA ARG A 9 -7.28 -13.02 -5.03
C ARG A 9 -6.43 -13.27 -3.79
N ALA A 10 -5.37 -14.09 -3.91
CA ALA A 10 -4.45 -14.36 -2.81
C ALA A 10 -3.72 -13.10 -2.31
N ASP A 11 -3.54 -12.10 -3.16
CA ASP A 11 -2.90 -10.83 -2.78
C ASP A 11 -3.82 -9.93 -1.94
N PHE A 12 -5.14 -10.14 -1.94
CA PHE A 12 -6.12 -9.32 -1.21
C PHE A 12 -6.60 -10.02 0.07
N PRO A 13 -5.96 -9.77 1.23
CA PRO A 13 -6.21 -10.54 2.46
C PRO A 13 -7.65 -10.38 3.00
N VAL A 14 -8.36 -9.32 2.64
CA VAL A 14 -9.76 -9.13 3.05
C VAL A 14 -10.70 -10.12 2.37
N LEU A 15 -10.37 -10.63 1.17
CA LEU A 15 -11.25 -11.50 0.40
C LEU A 15 -11.33 -12.94 0.95
N SER A 16 -10.47 -13.29 1.91
CA SER A 16 -10.54 -14.57 2.64
C SER A 16 -11.36 -14.50 3.92
N ARG A 17 -11.93 -13.33 4.26
CA ARG A 17 -12.74 -13.15 5.47
C ARG A 17 -14.17 -13.65 5.29
N GLU A 18 -14.77 -13.99 6.42
CA GLU A 18 -16.21 -14.20 6.53
C GLU A 18 -16.90 -12.94 7.08
N VAL A 19 -18.11 -12.69 6.59
CA VAL A 19 -19.03 -11.66 7.10
C VAL A 19 -20.35 -12.35 7.37
N ASN A 20 -20.88 -12.21 8.59
CA ASN A 20 -22.10 -12.91 9.04
C ASN A 20 -22.03 -14.44 8.86
N GLY A 21 -20.84 -15.03 9.05
CA GLY A 21 -20.62 -16.48 8.91
C GLY A 21 -20.64 -16.98 7.46
N LEU A 22 -20.55 -16.09 6.47
CA LEU A 22 -20.50 -16.44 5.05
C LEU A 22 -19.25 -15.86 4.39
N PRO A 23 -18.68 -16.51 3.37
CA PRO A 23 -17.55 -15.98 2.61
C PRO A 23 -17.86 -14.61 2.00
N LEU A 24 -16.93 -13.67 2.14
CA LEU A 24 -17.11 -12.32 1.61
C LEU A 24 -17.18 -12.30 0.07
N ALA A 25 -18.28 -11.76 -0.46
CA ALA A 25 -18.41 -11.33 -1.85
C ALA A 25 -18.51 -9.81 -1.90
N TYR A 26 -17.37 -9.13 -2.11
CA TYR A 26 -17.32 -7.67 -2.15
C TYR A 26 -17.63 -7.13 -3.56
N LEU A 27 -18.86 -6.66 -3.78
CA LEU A 27 -19.35 -6.20 -5.08
C LEU A 27 -19.47 -4.67 -5.21
N ASP A 28 -18.80 -3.91 -4.33
CA ASP A 28 -18.85 -2.44 -4.29
C ASP A 28 -17.48 -1.79 -4.55
N SER A 29 -16.67 -2.41 -5.42
CA SER A 29 -15.32 -1.91 -5.73
C SER A 29 -15.31 -0.57 -6.47
N ALA A 30 -16.45 -0.15 -7.03
CA ALA A 30 -16.60 1.14 -7.70
C ALA A 30 -16.62 2.32 -6.71
N ALA A 31 -17.17 2.11 -5.51
CA ALA A 31 -17.12 3.11 -4.44
C ALA A 31 -15.72 3.18 -3.80
N SER A 32 -15.12 2.03 -3.50
CA SER A 32 -13.72 1.93 -3.08
C SER A 32 -13.18 0.52 -3.28
N ALA A 33 -11.97 0.39 -3.83
CA ALA A 33 -11.35 -0.92 -4.01
C ALA A 33 -10.71 -1.43 -2.71
N GLN A 34 -10.65 -2.75 -2.59
CA GLN A 34 -9.81 -3.43 -1.59
C GLN A 34 -8.33 -3.28 -1.94
N LYS A 35 -7.46 -3.42 -0.95
CA LYS A 35 -6.02 -3.15 -1.09
C LYS A 35 -5.28 -4.49 -1.11
N PRO A 36 -4.38 -4.72 -2.08
CA PRO A 36 -3.52 -5.88 -2.05
C PRO A 36 -2.41 -5.70 -1.01
N SER A 37 -1.82 -6.79 -0.54
CA SER A 37 -0.78 -6.80 0.51
C SER A 37 0.41 -5.91 0.14
N GLN A 38 0.80 -5.90 -1.13
CA GLN A 38 1.89 -5.07 -1.64
C GLN A 38 1.69 -3.56 -1.37
N VAL A 39 0.46 -3.06 -1.42
CA VAL A 39 0.14 -1.66 -1.11
C VAL A 39 0.22 -1.41 0.39
N ILE A 40 -0.35 -2.33 1.17
CA ILE A 40 -0.37 -2.26 2.64
C ILE A 40 1.07 -2.29 3.17
N ASP A 41 1.89 -3.20 2.65
CA ASP A 41 3.27 -3.39 3.08
C ASP A 41 4.14 -2.20 2.71
N ALA A 42 3.96 -1.61 1.52
CA ALA A 42 4.70 -0.41 1.12
C ALA A 42 4.37 0.79 2.03
N GLU A 43 3.09 1.01 2.35
CA GLU A 43 2.68 2.05 3.29
C GLU A 43 3.23 1.79 4.69
N ALA A 44 3.14 0.55 5.17
CA ALA A 44 3.63 0.16 6.48
C ALA A 44 5.16 0.29 6.58
N GLU A 45 5.91 -0.10 5.55
CA GLU A 45 7.36 0.03 5.47
C GLU A 45 7.79 1.50 5.50
N PHE A 46 7.11 2.35 4.72
CA PHE A 46 7.33 3.79 4.75
C PHE A 46 7.13 4.34 6.16
N TYR A 47 6.03 3.99 6.84
CA TYR A 47 5.80 4.49 8.19
C TYR A 47 6.78 3.95 9.23
N ARG A 48 7.24 2.71 9.09
CA ARG A 48 8.20 2.10 10.02
C ARG A 48 9.62 2.63 9.85
N HIS A 49 10.06 2.87 8.62
CA HIS A 49 11.48 3.09 8.30
C HIS A 49 11.77 4.38 7.54
N GLY A 50 10.79 4.96 6.85
CA GLY A 50 10.95 6.13 5.98
C GLY A 50 10.24 7.39 6.45
N TYR A 51 9.46 7.34 7.53
CA TYR A 51 8.69 8.49 7.98
C TYR A 51 9.58 9.60 8.53
N ALA A 52 9.52 10.76 7.87
CA ALA A 52 10.15 12.00 8.33
C ALA A 52 9.22 13.18 8.05
N ALA A 53 9.28 14.21 8.89
CA ALA A 53 8.54 15.44 8.65
C ALA A 53 8.98 16.09 7.33
N VAL A 54 8.06 16.26 6.39
CA VAL A 54 8.30 16.76 5.03
C VAL A 54 8.85 18.20 5.02
N HIS A 55 8.73 18.92 6.13
CA HIS A 55 9.02 20.36 6.23
C HIS A 55 10.42 20.75 6.75
N ARG A 56 11.33 19.83 7.03
CA ARG A 56 12.73 20.17 7.39
C ARG A 56 13.75 19.29 6.67
N GLY A 57 13.96 19.61 5.39
CA GLY A 57 15.12 19.15 4.64
C GLY A 57 16.42 19.79 5.15
N ILE A 58 17.01 19.29 6.24
CA ILE A 58 18.46 19.42 6.48
C ILE A 58 19.08 18.37 7.43
N HIS A 59 18.42 17.25 7.73
CA HIS A 59 19.04 16.23 8.60
C HIS A 59 19.02 14.83 7.98
N THR A 60 20.15 14.15 8.17
CA THR A 60 20.76 12.95 7.57
C THR A 60 19.86 11.71 7.33
N LEU A 61 18.56 11.75 7.65
CA LEU A 61 17.63 10.64 7.43
C LEU A 61 17.05 10.57 6.00
N SER A 62 17.28 11.59 5.16
CA SER A 62 16.80 11.59 3.75
C SER A 62 17.68 10.81 2.76
N ARG A 63 18.70 10.07 3.20
CA ARG A 63 19.49 9.26 2.26
C ARG A 63 20.10 7.99 2.89
N PRO A 64 19.46 6.84 2.66
CA PRO A 64 20.18 5.61 2.41
C PRO A 64 19.95 5.18 0.95
N GLY A 65 21.05 5.09 0.21
CA GLY A 65 21.20 4.13 -0.88
C GLY A 65 20.53 4.48 -2.20
N ASP A 66 21.37 4.87 -3.16
CA ASP A 66 21.04 4.97 -4.57
C ASP A 66 20.38 3.67 -5.09
N ARG A 67 19.13 3.78 -5.56
CA ARG A 67 18.61 2.90 -6.61
C ARG A 67 17.61 3.66 -7.47
N GLU A 68 18.13 4.16 -8.58
CA GLU A 68 17.48 4.47 -9.86
C GLU A 68 15.97 4.18 -9.91
N ASN A 69 15.18 5.16 -9.46
CA ASN A 69 13.81 5.41 -9.91
C ASN A 69 13.45 6.85 -9.48
N GLY A 70 14.06 7.82 -10.17
CA GLY A 70 13.61 9.20 -10.06
C GLY A 70 12.12 9.28 -10.42
N GLU A 71 11.38 10.12 -9.70
CA GLU A 71 10.00 10.53 -9.99
C GLU A 71 8.83 9.73 -9.37
N ARG A 72 8.94 9.01 -8.25
CA ARG A 72 7.72 8.56 -7.52
C ARG A 72 7.85 8.49 -6.00
N ALA A 73 8.05 9.63 -5.34
CA ALA A 73 7.71 9.77 -3.91
C ALA A 73 7.65 11.24 -3.49
N GLN A 74 6.67 11.98 -4.00
CA GLN A 74 6.24 13.22 -3.37
C GLN A 74 4.82 13.02 -2.81
N ALA A 75 4.64 11.94 -2.04
CA ALA A 75 3.42 11.72 -1.28
C ALA A 75 3.60 12.34 0.10
N GLY A 76 3.51 13.67 0.16
CA GLY A 76 3.35 14.37 1.42
C GLY A 76 1.93 14.15 1.93
N ILE A 77 1.77 13.34 2.98
CA ILE A 77 0.56 13.39 3.80
C ILE A 77 0.74 14.58 4.73
N ALA A 78 0.25 15.74 4.29
CA ALA A 78 0.07 16.90 5.16
C ALA A 78 -1.12 16.61 6.08
N VAL A 79 -0.84 16.24 7.33
CA VAL A 79 -1.83 16.28 8.40
C VAL A 79 -1.97 17.76 8.78
N TYR A 80 -3.12 18.36 8.46
CA TYR A 80 -3.58 19.62 9.04
C TYR A 80 -4.50 19.32 10.24
#